data_AF-A0A2E5M126-F1
#
_entry.id   AF-A0A2E5M126-F1
#
_cell.length_a   1.000
_cell.length_b   1.000
_cell.length_c   1.000
_cell.angle_alpha   90.00
_cell.angle_beta   90.00
_cell.angle_gamma   90.00
#
_symmetry.space_group_name_H-M   'P 1'
#
loop_
_entity.id
_entity.type
_entity.pdbx_description
1 polymer ?
#
loop_
_entity_poly.entity_id
_entity_poly.type
_entity_poly.pdbx_seq_one_letter_code
_entity_poly.pdbx_strand_id
1 'polypeptide(L)'
;MKDTFISSEGCIGRFVYIVRLVLLVALPTIITIQAISYFDHWHHGNYSPLGPFIGIIVWLICLFLGLMQMLKRLRDIGKPAYWTLLMLIPGINFLVLLYTALAPSKS
;
A
#
# COMPACT_ATOMS: atom_id res chain seq x y z
N MET A 1 8.22 20.53 -9.04
CA MET A 1 6.85 19.94 -9.07
C MET A 1 6.55 19.47 -7.65
N LYS A 2 5.34 19.75 -7.12
CA LYS A 2 5.01 19.36 -5.74
C LYS A 2 4.95 17.83 -5.66
N ASP A 3 5.71 17.21 -4.76
CA ASP A 3 5.67 15.77 -4.51
C ASP A 3 4.33 15.38 -3.86
N THR A 4 3.28 15.31 -4.66
CA THR A 4 1.95 14.88 -4.21
C THR A 4 1.96 13.40 -3.90
N PHE A 5 1.34 13.06 -2.77
CA PHE A 5 1.16 11.68 -2.32
C PHE A 5 0.28 10.89 -3.32
N ILE A 6 -0.74 11.55 -3.87
CA ILE A 6 -1.65 11.03 -4.89
C ILE A 6 -1.15 11.47 -6.27
N SER A 7 -0.03 10.92 -6.68
CA SER A 7 0.48 11.06 -8.05
C SER A 7 1.36 9.86 -8.35
N SER A 8 1.48 9.46 -9.61
CA SER A 8 2.44 8.46 -10.09
C SER A 8 3.66 9.11 -10.76
N GLU A 9 3.69 10.44 -10.82
CA GLU A 9 4.77 11.22 -11.42
C GLU A 9 5.90 11.48 -10.42
N GLY A 10 7.08 11.70 -10.98
CA GLY A 10 8.29 11.99 -10.23
C GLY A 10 9.00 10.76 -9.67
N CYS A 11 9.92 11.04 -8.75
CA CYS A 11 10.83 10.10 -8.14
C CYS A 11 10.55 10.05 -6.63
N ILE A 12 10.76 8.90 -5.98
CA ILE A 12 10.58 8.76 -4.54
C ILE A 12 11.80 8.09 -3.91
N GLY A 13 12.56 8.90 -3.17
CA GLY A 13 13.73 8.44 -2.43
C GLY A 13 13.39 7.28 -1.49
N ARG A 14 14.38 6.40 -1.28
CA ARG A 14 14.22 5.12 -0.55
C ARG A 14 13.56 5.28 0.82
N PHE A 15 14.03 6.23 1.62
CA PHE A 15 13.51 6.44 2.98
C PHE A 15 12.04 6.84 2.98
N VAL A 16 11.66 7.80 2.14
CA VAL A 16 10.26 8.26 2.02
C VAL A 16 9.37 7.14 1.51
N TYR A 17 9.84 6.34 0.56
CA TYR A 17 9.10 5.17 0.06
C TYR A 17 8.78 4.16 1.18
N ILE A 18 9.78 3.79 1.99
CA ILE A 18 9.60 2.83 3.09
C ILE A 18 8.60 3.38 4.12
N VAL A 19 8.76 4.64 4.53
CA VAL A 19 7.84 5.26 5.50
C VAL A 19 6.40 5.27 4.96
N ARG A 20 6.20 5.63 3.69
CA ARG A 20 4.87 5.63 3.07
C ARG A 20 4.28 4.22 2.97
N LEU A 21 5.07 3.21 2.64
CA LEU A 21 4.61 1.81 2.63
C LEU A 21 4.16 1.36 4.02
N VAL A 22 4.96 1.64 5.05
CA VAL A 22 4.61 1.28 6.44
C VAL A 22 3.32 1.96 6.86
N LEU A 23 3.15 3.25 6.56
CA LEU A 23 1.90 3.98 6.85
C LEU A 23 0.70 3.41 6.09
N LEU A 24 0.88 3.07 4.81
CA LEU A 24 -0.17 2.47 3.97
C LEU A 24 -0.56 1.06 4.38
N VAL A 25 0.26 0.38 5.18
CA VAL A 25 -0.08 -0.92 5.80
C VAL A 25 -0.71 -0.71 7.18
N ALA A 26 -0.14 0.19 8.00
CA ALA A 26 -0.60 0.43 9.36
C ALA A 26 -2.02 1.02 9.40
N LEU A 27 -2.31 2.01 8.56
CA LEU A 27 -3.62 2.69 8.50
C LEU A 27 -4.79 1.73 8.22
N PRO A 28 -4.81 0.97 7.11
CA PRO A 28 -5.92 0.06 6.84
C PRO A 28 -6.02 -1.07 7.88
N THR A 29 -4.89 -1.52 8.45
CA THR A 29 -4.90 -2.51 9.53
C THR A 29 -5.64 -1.99 10.77
N ILE A 30 -5.29 -0.79 11.25
CA ILE A 30 -5.94 -0.18 12.40
C ILE A 30 -7.43 0.03 12.13
N ILE A 31 -7.78 0.59 10.96
CA ILE A 31 -9.18 0.82 10.59
C ILE A 31 -9.97 -0.49 10.55
N THR A 32 -9.39 -1.55 10.00
CA THR A 32 -10.03 -2.87 9.93
C THR A 32 -10.29 -3.44 11.32
N ILE A 33 -9.31 -3.38 12.23
CA ILE A 33 -9.46 -3.85 13.62
C ILE A 33 -10.58 -3.08 14.33
N GLN A 34 -10.60 -1.76 14.19
CA GLN A 34 -11.62 -0.91 14.80
C GLN A 34 -13.02 -1.18 14.21
N ALA A 35 -13.11 -1.36 12.89
CA ALA A 35 -14.37 -1.68 12.23
C ALA A 35 -14.92 -3.03 12.71
N ILE A 36 -14.08 -4.08 12.77
CA ILE A 36 -14.48 -5.40 13.29
C ILE A 36 -14.96 -5.28 14.74
N SER A 37 -14.16 -4.66 15.61
CA SER A 37 -14.51 -4.49 17.02
C SER A 37 -15.83 -3.75 17.20
N TYR A 38 -16.08 -2.72 16.41
CA TYR A 38 -17.31 -1.93 16.45
C TYR A 38 -18.54 -2.73 16.00
N PHE A 39 -18.46 -3.46 14.89
CA PHE A 39 -19.60 -4.24 14.37
C PHE A 39 -19.87 -5.54 15.13
N ASP A 40 -18.87 -6.11 15.80
CA ASP A 40 -19.03 -7.27 16.68
C ASP A 40 -19.77 -6.92 17.99
N HIS A 41 -19.65 -5.67 18.47
CA HIS A 41 -20.30 -5.18 19.70
C HIS A 41 -21.54 -4.31 19.44
N TRP A 42 -22.06 -4.31 18.20
CA TRP A 42 -23.19 -3.46 17.83
C TRP A 42 -24.46 -3.89 18.57
N HIS A 43 -25.02 -2.98 19.38
CA HIS A 43 -26.09 -3.24 20.36
C HIS A 43 -27.43 -3.75 19.81
N HIS A 44 -27.62 -3.81 18.49
CA HIS A 44 -28.89 -4.15 17.82
C HIS A 44 -28.79 -5.35 16.86
N GLY A 45 -27.67 -6.07 16.85
CA GLY A 45 -27.49 -7.26 16.01
C GLY A 45 -26.04 -7.45 15.63
N ASN A 46 -25.64 -8.71 15.38
CA ASN A 46 -24.29 -9.02 14.97
C ASN A 46 -24.12 -8.77 13.46
N TYR A 47 -23.61 -7.59 13.10
CA TYR A 47 -23.26 -7.25 11.73
C TYR A 47 -21.79 -7.55 11.43
N SER A 48 -21.23 -8.61 12.02
CA SER A 48 -19.82 -9.01 11.88
C SER A 48 -19.28 -8.92 10.44
N PRO A 49 -20.02 -9.27 9.36
CA PRO A 49 -19.51 -9.14 8.00
C PRO A 49 -19.20 -7.71 7.53
N LEU A 50 -19.82 -6.67 8.12
CA LEU A 50 -19.60 -5.27 7.73
C LEU A 50 -18.21 -4.76 8.12
N GLY A 51 -17.64 -5.25 9.23
CA GLY A 51 -16.29 -4.88 9.67
C GLY A 51 -15.22 -5.25 8.63
N PRO A 52 -15.11 -6.54 8.25
CA PRO A 52 -14.22 -7.00 7.19
C PRO A 52 -14.51 -6.33 5.84
N PHE A 53 -15.78 -6.06 5.51
CA PHE A 53 -16.13 -5.37 4.27
C PHE A 53 -15.53 -3.95 4.18
N ILE A 54 -15.66 -3.16 5.25
CA ILE A 54 -15.00 -1.84 5.33
C ILE A 54 -13.48 -2.01 5.24
N GLY A 55 -12.92 -3.00 5.94
CA GLY A 55 -11.51 -3.32 5.85
C GLY A 55 -11.05 -3.54 4.41
N ILE A 56 -11.75 -4.39 3.65
CA ILE A 56 -11.46 -4.67 2.23
C ILE A 56 -11.45 -3.38 1.40
N ILE A 57 -12.45 -2.51 1.55
CA ILE A 57 -12.52 -1.24 0.80
C ILE A 57 -11.30 -0.36 1.10
N VAL A 58 -10.98 -0.18 2.39
CA VAL A 58 -9.86 0.68 2.81
C VAL A 58 -8.54 0.09 2.34
N TRP A 59 -8.36 -1.23 2.43
CA TRP A 59 -7.19 -1.93 1.91
C TRP A 59 -7.04 -1.78 0.40
N LEU A 60 -8.13 -1.86 -0.37
CA LEU A 60 -8.09 -1.63 -1.82
C LEU A 60 -7.60 -0.22 -2.14
N ILE A 61 -8.11 0.81 -1.47
CA ILE A 61 -7.66 2.20 -1.66
C ILE A 61 -6.17 2.34 -1.32
N CYS A 62 -5.74 1.81 -0.18
CA CYS A 62 -4.33 1.85 0.22
C CYS A 62 -3.42 1.08 -0.74
N LEU A 63 -3.90 -0.03 -1.33
CA LEU A 63 -3.19 -0.79 -2.35
C LEU A 63 -2.96 0.05 -3.61
N PHE A 64 -3.99 0.74 -4.12
CA PHE A 64 -3.83 1.63 -5.28
C PHE A 64 -2.83 2.76 -4.99
N LEU A 65 -2.90 3.37 -3.82
CA LEU A 65 -1.93 4.38 -3.39
C LEU A 65 -0.51 3.81 -3.28
N GLY A 66 -0.37 2.58 -2.79
CA GLY A 66 0.89 1.84 -2.70
C GLY A 66 1.50 1.56 -4.07
N LEU A 67 0.68 1.15 -5.04
CA LEU A 67 1.11 0.97 -6.44
C LEU A 67 1.63 2.28 -7.04
N MET A 68 0.99 3.42 -6.76
CA MET A 68 1.49 4.73 -7.20
C MET A 68 2.87 5.04 -6.60
N GLN A 69 3.09 4.77 -5.31
CA GLN A 69 4.41 4.94 -4.69
C GLN A 69 5.45 3.99 -5.31
N MET A 70 5.05 2.76 -5.62
CA MET A 70 5.93 1.76 -6.23
C MET A 70 6.35 2.18 -7.65
N LEU A 71 5.45 2.76 -8.45
CA LEU A 71 5.79 3.27 -9.78
C LEU A 71 6.85 4.37 -9.72
N LYS A 72 6.74 5.29 -8.75
CA LYS A 72 7.79 6.30 -8.50
C LYS A 72 9.11 5.61 -8.12
N ARG A 73 9.07 4.60 -7.24
CA ARG A 73 10.27 3.90 -6.79
C ARG A 73 10.95 3.12 -7.91
N LEU A 74 10.18 2.48 -8.78
CA LEU A 74 10.71 1.80 -9.96
C LEU A 74 11.42 2.79 -10.89
N ARG A 75 10.86 4.00 -11.06
CA ARG A 75 11.50 5.07 -11.82
C ARG A 75 12.85 5.48 -11.20
N ASP A 76 12.93 5.63 -9.88
CA ASP A 76 14.20 5.90 -9.17
C ASP A 76 15.27 4.84 -9.42
N ILE A 77 14.89 3.56 -9.44
CA ILE A 77 15.81 2.44 -9.68
C ILE A 77 16.05 2.27 -11.20
N GLY A 78 15.35 3.04 -12.03
CA GLY A 78 15.34 2.97 -13.49
C GLY A 78 14.88 1.62 -14.02
N LYS A 79 13.92 1.01 -13.34
CA LYS A 79 13.17 -0.17 -13.78
C LYS A 79 11.88 0.28 -14.47
N PRO A 80 11.44 -0.47 -15.48
CA PRO A 80 10.22 -0.13 -16.23
C PRO A 80 8.96 -0.39 -15.39
N ALA A 81 7.89 0.33 -15.71
CA ALA A 81 6.64 0.29 -14.95
C ALA A 81 5.97 -1.08 -14.90
N TYR A 82 6.13 -1.93 -15.93
CA TYR A 82 5.51 -3.26 -15.97
C TYR A 82 5.99 -4.21 -14.86
N TRP A 83 7.06 -3.87 -14.13
CA TRP A 83 7.46 -4.60 -12.93
C TRP A 83 6.38 -4.59 -11.84
N THR A 84 5.46 -3.63 -11.84
CA THR A 84 4.31 -3.66 -10.93
C THR A 84 3.38 -4.84 -11.18
N LEU A 85 3.36 -5.42 -12.38
CA LEU A 85 2.56 -6.62 -12.67
C LEU A 85 3.00 -7.84 -11.85
N LEU A 86 4.28 -7.88 -11.43
CA LEU A 86 4.80 -8.93 -10.56
C LEU A 86 4.13 -8.91 -9.16
N MET A 87 3.47 -7.80 -8.79
CA MET A 87 2.70 -7.71 -7.55
C MET A 87 1.45 -8.59 -7.55
N LEU A 88 0.97 -9.01 -8.72
CA LEU A 88 -0.19 -9.90 -8.87
C LEU A 88 0.15 -11.36 -8.53
N ILE A 89 1.43 -11.73 -8.51
CA ILE A 89 1.86 -13.10 -8.24
C ILE A 89 2.18 -13.23 -6.74
N PRO A 90 1.41 -14.05 -5.99
CA PRO A 90 1.68 -14.29 -4.57
C PRO A 90 3.09 -14.84 -4.35
N GLY A 91 3.77 -14.38 -3.29
CA GLY A 91 5.15 -14.77 -2.97
C GLY A 91 6.19 -13.95 -3.73
N ILE A 92 6.03 -13.75 -5.05
CA ILE A 92 6.90 -12.88 -5.83
C ILE A 92 6.72 -11.42 -5.43
N ASN A 93 5.48 -11.00 -5.17
CA ASN A 93 5.16 -9.65 -4.71
C ASN A 93 5.98 -9.20 -3.49
N PHE A 94 6.19 -10.09 -2.51
CA PHE A 94 7.02 -9.83 -1.34
C PHE A 94 8.50 -9.61 -1.70
N LEU A 95 9.06 -10.47 -2.56
CA LEU A 95 10.44 -10.33 -3.03
C LEU A 95 10.65 -9.03 -3.79
N VAL A 96 9.67 -8.64 -4.62
CA VAL A 96 9.72 -7.38 -5.37
C VAL A 96 9.65 -6.18 -4.44
N LEU A 97 8.78 -6.19 -3.42
CA LEU A 97 8.72 -5.14 -2.40
C LEU A 97 10.03 -5.03 -1.62
N LEU A 98 10.64 -6.15 -1.24
CA LEU A 98 11.93 -6.16 -0.55
C LEU A 98 13.03 -5.58 -1.46
N TYR A 99 13.04 -5.97 -2.73
CA TYR A 99 13.96 -5.42 -3.71
C TYR A 99 13.79 -3.91 -3.89
N THR A 100 12.57 -3.41 -4.10
CA THR A 100 12.34 -1.96 -4.30
C THR A 100 12.66 -1.13 -3.05
N ALA A 101 12.51 -1.71 -1.86
CA ALA A 101 12.89 -1.10 -0.60
C ALA A 101 14.41 -1.03 -0.40
N LEU A 102 15.18 -2.03 -0.84
CA LEU A 102 16.63 -2.11 -0.60
C LEU A 102 17.48 -1.52 -1.72
N ALA A 103 17.07 -1.71 -2.98
CA ALA A 103 17.85 -1.32 -4.15
C ALA A 103 18.20 0.18 -4.10
N PRO A 104 19.43 0.58 -4.45
CA PRO A 104 19.82 1.98 -4.51
C PRO A 104 19.08 2.71 -5.64
N SER A 105 18.83 4.00 -5.47
CA SER A 105 18.39 4.85 -6.59
C SER A 105 19.52 4.95 -7.62
N LYS A 106 19.18 5.07 -8.90
CA LYS A 106 20.16 5.46 -9.91
C LYS A 106 20.73 6.83 -9.54
N SER A 107 22.06 6.93 -9.53
CA SER A 107 22.77 8.19 -9.38
C SER A 107 22.63 9.06 -10.62
#